data_AF-A0A7X7BX34-F1
#
_entry.id   AF-A0A7X7BX34-F1
#
_cell.length_a   1.000
_cell.length_b   1.000
_cell.length_c   1.000
_cell.angle_alpha   90.00
_cell.angle_beta   90.00
_cell.angle_gamma   90.00
#
_symmetry.space_group_name_H-M   'P 1'
#
loop_
_entity.id
_entity.type
_entity.pdbx_description
1 polymer ?
#
loop_
_entity_poly.entity_id
_entity_poly.type
_entity_poly.pdbx_seq_one_letter_code
_entity_poly.pdbx_strand_id
1 'polypeptide(L)'
;MTQRISIFCMTLLLLISCRKEEPIIPSTDTDVTHGASTESIKGFFLLNEGNMGNNKATLDYFDYETGIYTKNIYAERNPGVVKELGDVGNDLEIYGNKLYAVINCSHFVEVMNVETAKHITQISIPNCRYLAFDKGYAYVSSYAGPVQIDPNARLGYVAKVDTASLAVIDTCIVGFQPEEMVISGNKLYVANSG
;
A
#
# COMPACT_ATOMS: atom_id res chain seq x y z
N MET A 1 49.60 -3.61 -30.44
CA MET A 1 49.12 -2.48 -29.62
C MET A 1 47.67 -2.10 -29.94
N THR A 2 47.24 -2.22 -31.20
CA THR A 2 45.89 -1.89 -31.70
C THR A 2 44.75 -2.76 -31.15
N GLN A 3 44.97 -4.06 -30.91
CA GLN A 3 43.94 -4.98 -30.37
C GLN A 3 43.54 -4.67 -28.90
N ARG A 4 44.48 -4.17 -28.08
CA ARG A 4 44.19 -3.80 -26.67
C ARG A 4 43.38 -2.52 -26.54
N ILE A 5 43.54 -1.59 -27.48
CA ILE A 5 42.76 -0.34 -27.56
C ILE A 5 41.31 -0.63 -27.97
N SER A 6 41.11 -1.60 -28.86
CA SER A 6 39.77 -1.99 -29.34
C SER A 6 38.91 -2.66 -28.26
N ILE A 7 39.51 -3.47 -27.38
CA ILE A 7 38.83 -4.09 -26.23
C ILE A 7 38.47 -3.06 -25.14
N PHE A 8 39.30 -2.03 -24.96
CA PHE A 8 39.03 -0.96 -23.99
C PHE A 8 37.89 -0.02 -24.45
N CYS A 9 37.74 0.23 -25.76
CA CYS A 9 36.59 0.98 -26.29
C CYS A 9 35.26 0.23 -26.15
N MET A 10 35.25 -1.10 -26.30
CA MET A 10 34.02 -1.90 -26.22
C MET A 10 33.51 -2.08 -24.78
N THR A 11 34.40 -2.01 -23.79
CA THR A 11 34.04 -2.02 -22.35
C THR A 11 33.50 -0.68 -21.88
N LEU A 12 33.91 0.44 -22.49
CA LEU A 12 33.39 1.78 -22.17
C LEU A 12 31.96 2.01 -22.68
N LEU A 13 31.55 1.33 -23.76
CA LEU A 13 30.20 1.41 -24.33
C LEU A 13 29.13 0.67 -23.51
N LEU A 14 29.52 -0.30 -22.67
CA LEU A 14 28.59 -1.03 -21.80
C LEU A 14 28.20 -0.25 -20.53
N LEU A 15 28.87 0.86 -20.23
CA LEU A 15 28.61 1.68 -19.05
C LEU A 15 27.61 2.83 -19.30
N ILE A 16 27.09 2.98 -20.52
CA ILE A 16 26.14 4.04 -20.90
C ILE A 16 24.73 3.48 -21.11
N SER A 17 24.33 2.49 -20.32
CA SER A 17 22.92 2.13 -20.22
C SER A 17 22.21 3.12 -19.29
N CYS A 18 21.99 4.34 -19.78
CA CYS A 18 21.02 5.25 -19.16
C CYS A 18 19.63 4.65 -19.37
N ARG A 19 19.15 3.86 -18.41
CA ARG A 19 17.72 3.56 -18.32
C ARG A 19 17.02 4.91 -18.17
N LYS A 20 16.23 5.32 -19.17
CA LYS A 20 15.34 6.46 -19.02
C LYS A 20 14.47 6.15 -17.80
N GLU A 21 14.56 6.97 -16.76
CA GLU A 21 13.64 6.83 -15.65
C GLU A 21 12.22 6.93 -16.21
N GLU A 22 11.37 5.97 -15.85
CA GLU A 22 9.96 6.11 -16.16
C GLU A 22 9.45 7.38 -15.48
N PRO A 23 8.77 8.26 -16.24
CA PRO A 23 8.29 9.52 -15.70
C PRO A 23 7.29 9.22 -14.60
N ILE A 24 7.50 9.84 -13.43
CA ILE A 24 6.48 9.86 -12.38
C ILE A 24 5.27 10.58 -12.98
N ILE A 25 4.08 9.97 -12.88
CA ILE A 25 2.84 10.70 -13.15
C ILE A 25 2.68 11.68 -11.98
N PRO A 26 2.79 13.00 -12.22
CA PRO A 26 2.78 13.97 -11.14
C PRO A 26 1.43 13.99 -10.43
N SER A 27 1.44 14.50 -9.19
CA SER A 27 0.19 14.80 -8.52
C SER A 27 -0.56 15.92 -9.27
N THR A 28 -1.88 15.96 -9.13
CA THR A 28 -2.70 17.01 -9.74
C THR A 28 -3.69 17.56 -8.74
N ASP A 29 -3.71 18.88 -8.61
CA ASP A 29 -4.60 19.60 -7.72
C ASP A 29 -5.91 19.97 -8.42
N THR A 30 -6.99 20.00 -7.65
CA THR A 30 -8.29 20.49 -8.08
C THR A 30 -8.93 21.24 -6.91
N ASP A 31 -9.29 22.50 -7.13
CA ASP A 31 -10.11 23.27 -6.18
C ASP A 31 -11.53 22.71 -6.20
N VAL A 32 -11.97 22.10 -5.08
CA VAL A 32 -13.29 21.47 -4.98
C VAL A 32 -14.28 22.39 -4.26
N THR A 33 -13.80 23.10 -3.24
CA THR A 33 -14.60 23.99 -2.41
C THR A 33 -13.72 25.10 -1.86
N HIS A 34 -14.32 26.12 -1.26
CA HIS A 34 -13.58 27.00 -0.38
C HIS A 34 -13.12 26.25 0.86
N GLY A 35 -11.88 26.51 1.26
CA GLY A 35 -11.33 26.02 2.51
C GLY A 35 -12.17 26.42 3.73
N ALA A 36 -12.31 25.50 4.66
CA ALA A 36 -12.98 25.70 5.93
C ALA A 36 -12.13 25.11 7.05
N SER A 37 -11.86 25.91 8.09
CA SER A 37 -11.23 25.38 9.29
C SER A 37 -12.25 24.51 10.02
N THR A 38 -11.95 23.21 10.13
CA THR A 38 -12.63 22.34 11.07
C THR A 38 -11.69 22.15 12.27
N GLU A 39 -12.21 22.19 13.49
CA GLU A 39 -11.36 22.09 14.70
C GLU A 39 -10.70 20.71 14.83
N SER A 40 -11.21 19.66 14.14
CA SER A 40 -10.79 18.27 14.35
C SER A 40 -10.51 17.44 13.10
N ILE A 41 -10.92 17.85 11.90
CA ILE A 41 -10.80 17.07 10.66
C ILE A 41 -9.95 17.83 9.64
N LYS A 42 -8.73 17.34 9.39
CA LYS A 42 -7.81 17.96 8.40
C LYS A 42 -8.19 17.67 6.96
N GLY A 43 -8.73 16.49 6.71
CA GLY A 43 -8.93 16.01 5.36
C GLY A 43 -9.43 14.59 5.33
N PHE A 44 -9.36 13.99 4.16
CA PHE A 44 -9.46 12.54 4.01
C PHE A 44 -8.47 12.06 2.95
N PHE A 45 -8.06 10.81 3.10
CA PHE A 45 -7.34 10.09 2.05
C PHE A 45 -8.32 9.24 1.25
N LEU A 46 -8.08 9.11 -0.05
CA LEU A 46 -8.80 8.16 -0.90
C LEU A 46 -7.79 7.19 -1.52
N LEU A 47 -7.91 5.91 -1.15
CA LEU A 47 -7.17 4.84 -1.80
C LEU A 47 -7.96 4.37 -3.02
N ASN A 48 -7.33 4.41 -4.19
CA ASN A 48 -7.91 3.94 -5.43
C ASN A 48 -7.34 2.57 -5.77
N GLU A 49 -8.21 1.62 -6.08
CA GLU A 49 -7.84 0.24 -6.44
C GLU A 49 -6.92 0.20 -7.66
N GLY A 50 -7.26 0.98 -8.69
CA GLY A 50 -6.71 0.83 -10.03
C GLY A 50 -7.28 -0.40 -10.73
N ASN A 51 -6.65 -0.81 -11.83
CA ASN A 51 -7.03 -2.03 -12.54
C ASN A 51 -6.11 -3.17 -12.13
N MET A 52 -6.68 -4.28 -11.63
CA MET A 52 -5.93 -5.49 -11.29
C MET A 52 -4.94 -5.91 -12.38
N GLY A 53 -3.72 -6.25 -11.98
CA GLY A 53 -2.61 -6.66 -12.84
C GLY A 53 -1.83 -5.52 -13.49
N ASN A 54 -2.18 -4.26 -13.22
CA ASN A 54 -1.54 -3.11 -13.88
C ASN A 54 -0.64 -2.28 -12.97
N ASN A 55 -0.60 -2.54 -11.66
CA ASN A 55 0.23 -1.79 -10.72
C ASN A 55 -0.10 -0.28 -10.72
N LYS A 56 -1.40 0.04 -10.64
CA LYS A 56 -1.96 1.41 -10.78
C LYS A 56 -2.80 1.85 -9.59
N ALA A 57 -2.60 1.28 -8.41
CA ALA A 57 -3.20 1.84 -7.20
C ALA A 57 -2.64 3.25 -6.97
N THR A 58 -3.50 4.19 -6.55
CA THR A 58 -3.08 5.55 -6.20
C THR A 58 -3.65 5.95 -4.86
N LEU A 59 -2.94 6.82 -4.17
CA LEU A 59 -3.44 7.49 -2.97
C LEU A 59 -3.68 8.96 -3.33
N ASP A 60 -4.87 9.45 -3.00
CA ASP A 60 -5.25 10.85 -3.13
C ASP A 60 -5.47 11.45 -1.74
N TYR A 61 -5.46 12.79 -1.64
CA TYR A 61 -5.74 13.50 -0.40
C TYR A 61 -6.60 14.74 -0.66
N PHE A 62 -7.63 14.90 0.16
CA PHE A 62 -8.42 16.12 0.23
C PHE A 62 -8.05 16.90 1.48
N ASP A 63 -7.71 18.18 1.33
CA ASP A 63 -7.45 19.09 2.44
C ASP A 63 -8.68 19.99 2.68
N TYR A 64 -9.31 19.86 3.85
CA TYR A 64 -10.46 20.70 4.20
C TYR A 64 -10.07 22.17 4.43
N GLU A 65 -8.85 22.45 4.90
CA GLU A 65 -8.44 23.81 5.26
C GLU A 65 -8.27 24.68 4.01
N THR A 66 -7.81 24.08 2.92
CA THR A 66 -7.63 24.76 1.62
C THR A 66 -8.78 24.51 0.65
N GLY A 67 -9.50 23.39 0.79
CA GLY A 67 -10.52 22.94 -0.15
C GLY A 67 -9.95 22.29 -1.43
N ILE A 68 -8.67 21.92 -1.40
CA ILE A 68 -7.93 21.34 -2.52
C ILE A 68 -7.96 19.81 -2.44
N TYR A 69 -8.28 19.17 -3.56
CA TYR A 69 -8.14 17.73 -3.78
C TYR A 69 -6.90 17.45 -4.63
N THR A 70 -5.92 16.75 -4.06
CA THR A 70 -4.69 16.35 -4.75
C THR A 70 -4.72 14.86 -5.08
N LYS A 71 -4.66 14.54 -6.37
CA LYS A 71 -4.59 13.16 -6.87
C LYS A 71 -3.17 12.63 -6.88
N ASN A 72 -3.03 11.31 -6.71
CA ASN A 72 -1.80 10.55 -6.93
C ASN A 72 -0.58 11.09 -6.15
N ILE A 73 -0.76 11.30 -4.85
CA ILE A 73 0.23 11.92 -3.98
C ILE A 73 1.42 11.02 -3.62
N TYR A 74 1.30 9.69 -3.78
CA TYR A 74 2.26 8.74 -3.21
C TYR A 74 3.67 8.88 -3.78
N ALA A 75 3.82 8.85 -5.11
CA ALA A 75 5.11 8.87 -5.78
C ALA A 75 5.90 10.17 -5.50
N GLU A 76 5.19 11.30 -5.50
CA GLU A 76 5.78 12.62 -5.24
C GLU A 76 6.24 12.77 -3.79
N ARG A 77 5.47 12.24 -2.84
CA ARG A 77 5.81 12.28 -1.41
C ARG A 77 6.92 11.28 -1.05
N ASN A 78 7.12 10.26 -1.87
CA ASN A 78 8.05 9.16 -1.63
C ASN A 78 9.05 8.94 -2.80
N PRO A 79 9.87 9.94 -3.17
CA PRO A 79 10.76 9.83 -4.34
C PRO A 79 11.87 8.78 -4.19
N GLY A 80 12.13 8.28 -2.97
CA GLY A 80 13.19 7.32 -2.66
C GLY A 80 12.75 5.86 -2.62
N VAL A 81 11.47 5.55 -2.88
CA VAL A 81 10.94 4.18 -2.95
C VAL A 81 10.41 3.88 -4.36
N VAL A 82 9.93 2.66 -4.60
CA VAL A 82 9.27 2.31 -5.86
C VAL A 82 8.13 3.30 -6.12
N LYS A 83 8.08 3.88 -7.33
CA LYS A 83 7.23 5.02 -7.64
C LYS A 83 5.74 4.67 -7.56
N GLU A 84 5.38 3.46 -7.94
CA GLU A 84 4.02 2.94 -7.87
C GLU A 84 3.67 2.48 -6.45
N LEU A 85 2.47 2.82 -5.98
CA LEU A 85 1.96 2.34 -4.69
C LEU A 85 1.71 0.83 -4.72
N GLY A 86 1.36 0.29 -5.88
CA GLY A 86 1.13 -1.14 -6.07
C GLY A 86 -0.06 -1.47 -6.94
N ASP A 87 -0.54 -2.70 -6.82
CA ASP A 87 -1.64 -3.29 -7.56
C ASP A 87 -2.80 -3.63 -6.62
N VAL A 88 -3.98 -3.08 -6.90
CA VAL A 88 -5.21 -3.26 -6.13
C VAL A 88 -5.08 -2.69 -4.71
N GLY A 89 -5.26 -1.37 -4.59
CA GLY A 89 -5.50 -0.72 -3.29
C GLY A 89 -6.85 -1.16 -2.73
N ASN A 90 -6.85 -1.92 -1.64
CA ASN A 90 -8.03 -2.64 -1.17
C ASN A 90 -8.68 -2.02 0.08
N ASP A 91 -7.86 -1.59 1.04
CA ASP A 91 -8.36 -1.06 2.31
C ASP A 91 -7.40 0.02 2.86
N LEU A 92 -7.95 0.97 3.60
CA LEU A 92 -7.21 2.12 4.10
C LEU A 92 -7.72 2.54 5.49
N GLU A 93 -6.83 2.47 6.47
CA GLU A 93 -7.17 2.84 7.85
C GLU A 93 -6.06 3.66 8.52
N ILE A 94 -6.46 4.45 9.53
CA ILE A 94 -5.56 5.24 10.36
C ILE A 94 -5.51 4.62 11.76
N TYR A 95 -4.30 4.37 12.26
CA TYR A 95 -4.08 3.98 13.65
C TYR A 95 -2.95 4.80 14.27
N GLY A 96 -3.28 5.58 15.30
CA GLY A 96 -2.35 6.53 15.90
C GLY A 96 -1.90 7.58 14.88
N ASN A 97 -0.60 7.65 14.63
CA ASN A 97 0.01 8.59 13.67
C ASN A 97 0.38 7.95 12.32
N LYS A 98 -0.19 6.78 12.01
CA LYS A 98 0.15 6.00 10.82
C LYS A 98 -1.10 5.75 9.97
N LEU A 99 -0.89 5.81 8.66
CA LEU A 99 -1.83 5.43 7.62
C LEU A 99 -1.41 4.06 7.07
N TYR A 100 -2.33 3.10 7.06
CA TYR A 100 -2.10 1.75 6.61
C TYR A 100 -2.92 1.51 5.34
N ALA A 101 -2.26 1.27 4.23
CA ALA A 101 -2.90 0.95 2.95
C ALA A 101 -2.65 -0.53 2.61
N VAL A 102 -3.71 -1.32 2.51
CA VAL A 102 -3.63 -2.71 2.07
C VAL A 102 -3.53 -2.75 0.54
N ILE A 103 -2.42 -3.29 0.03
CA ILE A 103 -2.14 -3.39 -1.40
C ILE A 103 -2.16 -4.87 -1.79
N ASN A 104 -3.35 -5.33 -2.18
CA ASN A 104 -3.72 -6.74 -2.23
C ASN A 104 -2.85 -7.57 -3.17
N CYS A 105 -2.85 -7.24 -4.46
CA CYS A 105 -2.09 -7.96 -5.48
C CYS A 105 -0.60 -7.65 -5.44
N SER A 106 -0.16 -6.70 -4.61
CA SER A 106 1.26 -6.50 -4.30
C SER A 106 1.72 -7.17 -3.01
N HIS A 107 0.81 -7.81 -2.26
CA HIS A 107 1.14 -8.68 -1.12
C HIS A 107 1.79 -7.95 0.06
N PHE A 108 1.39 -6.71 0.30
CA PHE A 108 1.84 -5.96 1.46
C PHE A 108 0.81 -4.95 1.98
N VAL A 109 0.99 -4.57 3.23
CA VAL A 109 0.41 -3.36 3.80
C VAL A 109 1.48 -2.28 3.79
N GLU A 110 1.24 -1.18 3.08
CA GLU A 110 2.08 0.01 3.07
C GLU A 110 1.76 0.85 4.30
N VAL A 111 2.77 1.15 5.10
CA VAL A 111 2.62 1.94 6.32
C VAL A 111 3.28 3.29 6.10
N MET A 112 2.50 4.35 6.24
CA MET A 112 2.93 5.72 6.02
C MET A 112 2.70 6.57 7.27
N ASN A 113 3.42 7.68 7.39
CA ASN A 113 3.10 8.73 8.34
C ASN A 113 1.81 9.45 7.91
N VAL A 114 0.82 9.56 8.80
CA VAL A 114 -0.51 10.08 8.44
C VAL A 114 -0.50 11.56 8.02
N GLU A 115 0.40 12.37 8.59
CA GLU A 115 0.47 13.81 8.30
C GLU A 115 1.11 14.09 6.93
N THR A 116 2.03 13.22 6.51
CA THR A 116 2.88 13.48 5.33
C THR A 116 2.67 12.48 4.21
N ALA A 117 1.92 11.39 4.44
CA ALA A 117 1.86 10.20 3.57
C ALA A 117 3.23 9.67 3.13
N LYS A 118 4.26 9.89 3.97
CA LYS A 118 5.61 9.38 3.71
C LYS A 118 5.71 7.93 4.17
N HIS A 119 6.28 7.10 3.31
CA HIS A 119 6.63 5.70 3.55
C HIS A 119 7.40 5.56 4.86
N ILE A 120 6.98 4.59 5.67
CA ILE A 120 7.67 4.13 6.87
C ILE A 120 8.21 2.73 6.62
N THR A 121 7.34 1.79 6.21
CA THR A 121 7.72 0.40 5.91
C THR A 121 6.62 -0.32 5.14
N GLN A 122 6.93 -1.54 4.68
CA GLN A 122 5.98 -2.49 4.10
C GLN A 122 5.91 -3.74 4.96
N ILE A 123 4.70 -4.17 5.27
CA ILE A 123 4.44 -5.41 6.00
C ILE A 123 4.02 -6.47 4.98
N SER A 124 4.91 -7.42 4.69
CA SER A 124 4.64 -8.45 3.69
C SER A 124 3.59 -9.45 4.21
N ILE A 125 2.43 -9.46 3.56
CA ILE A 125 1.30 -10.34 3.85
C ILE A 125 0.69 -10.73 2.50
N PRO A 126 0.89 -11.98 2.05
CA PRO A 126 0.31 -12.48 0.80
C PRO A 126 -1.17 -12.17 0.68
N ASN A 127 -1.57 -11.57 -0.44
CA ASN A 127 -2.96 -11.33 -0.82
C ASN A 127 -3.83 -10.82 0.35
N CYS A 128 -3.32 -9.81 1.06
CA CYS A 128 -3.99 -9.17 2.20
C CYS A 128 -5.24 -8.41 1.74
N ARG A 129 -6.27 -8.35 2.60
CA ARG A 129 -7.58 -7.81 2.26
C ARG A 129 -7.96 -6.62 3.15
N TYR A 130 -8.30 -6.88 4.41
CA TYR A 130 -8.85 -5.85 5.30
C TYR A 130 -8.07 -5.74 6.60
N LEU A 131 -8.13 -4.56 7.20
CA LEU A 131 -7.56 -4.22 8.49
C LEU A 131 -8.64 -4.24 9.59
N ALA A 132 -8.19 -4.45 10.81
CA ALA A 132 -8.93 -4.08 12.02
C ALA A 132 -7.92 -3.86 13.15
N PHE A 133 -8.14 -2.88 14.01
CA PHE A 133 -7.21 -2.57 15.11
C PHE A 133 -7.82 -2.83 16.48
N ASP A 134 -7.03 -3.41 17.39
CA ASP A 134 -7.37 -3.48 18.82
C ASP A 134 -6.10 -3.51 19.67
N LYS A 135 -6.05 -2.67 20.71
CA LYS A 135 -5.02 -2.66 21.77
C LYS A 135 -3.57 -2.72 21.26
N GLY A 136 -3.24 -1.93 20.25
CA GLY A 136 -1.87 -1.85 19.71
C GLY A 136 -1.54 -2.92 18.68
N TYR A 137 -2.51 -3.72 18.26
CA TYR A 137 -2.35 -4.69 17.18
C TYR A 137 -3.20 -4.32 15.97
N ALA A 138 -2.65 -4.54 14.78
CA ALA A 138 -3.41 -4.59 13.54
C ALA A 138 -3.66 -6.06 13.20
N TYR A 139 -4.87 -6.38 12.82
CA TYR A 139 -5.27 -7.68 12.31
C TYR A 139 -5.50 -7.52 10.82
N VAL A 140 -4.88 -8.38 10.01
CA VAL A 140 -4.96 -8.31 8.54
C VAL A 140 -5.48 -9.64 8.00
N SER A 141 -6.62 -9.64 7.33
CA SER A 141 -7.11 -10.84 6.65
C SER A 141 -6.30 -11.11 5.39
N SER A 142 -6.07 -12.39 5.08
CA SER A 142 -5.24 -12.83 3.97
C SER A 142 -5.79 -14.11 3.35
N TYR A 143 -5.80 -14.15 2.01
CA TYR A 143 -6.15 -15.36 1.27
C TYR A 143 -5.03 -16.40 1.25
N ALA A 144 -3.88 -16.12 1.88
CA ALA A 144 -2.69 -16.97 1.97
C ALA A 144 -2.00 -17.34 0.63
N GLY A 145 -2.59 -17.00 -0.51
CA GLY A 145 -2.11 -17.36 -1.84
C GLY A 145 -2.65 -16.41 -2.92
N PRO A 146 -2.25 -16.62 -4.19
CA PRO A 146 -2.63 -15.73 -5.29
C PRO A 146 -4.13 -15.72 -5.58
N VAL A 147 -4.62 -14.65 -6.24
CA VAL A 147 -5.99 -14.55 -6.74
C VAL A 147 -6.15 -15.43 -7.97
N GLN A 148 -6.47 -16.70 -7.79
CA GLN A 148 -6.70 -17.65 -8.88
C GLN A 148 -7.74 -18.70 -8.49
N ILE A 149 -8.42 -19.27 -9.48
CA ILE A 149 -9.30 -20.42 -9.26
C ILE A 149 -8.40 -21.64 -9.02
N ASP A 150 -8.40 -22.15 -7.80
CA ASP A 150 -7.63 -23.34 -7.41
C ASP A 150 -8.56 -24.34 -6.70
N PRO A 151 -8.78 -25.55 -7.25
CA PRO A 151 -9.55 -26.59 -6.57
C PRO A 151 -8.89 -27.09 -5.27
N ASN A 152 -7.61 -26.78 -5.06
CA ASN A 152 -6.86 -27.05 -3.83
C ASN A 152 -6.50 -25.76 -3.09
N ALA A 153 -7.37 -24.74 -3.18
CA ALA A 153 -7.19 -23.48 -2.48
C ALA A 153 -6.81 -23.72 -1.02
N ARG A 154 -5.88 -22.91 -0.51
CA ARG A 154 -5.49 -22.95 0.89
C ARG A 154 -6.49 -22.15 1.70
N LEU A 155 -6.70 -22.57 2.96
CA LEU A 155 -7.39 -21.74 3.93
C LEU A 155 -6.64 -20.42 4.09
N GLY A 156 -7.41 -19.33 4.24
CA GLY A 156 -6.86 -18.03 4.57
C GLY A 156 -6.45 -17.96 6.04
N TYR A 157 -5.90 -16.82 6.43
CA TYR A 157 -5.55 -16.55 7.81
C TYR A 157 -5.75 -15.07 8.14
N VAL A 158 -5.72 -14.76 9.43
CA VAL A 158 -5.57 -13.41 9.96
C VAL A 158 -4.15 -13.26 10.51
N ALA A 159 -3.38 -12.32 9.98
CA ALA A 159 -2.09 -11.93 10.56
C ALA A 159 -2.30 -10.95 11.69
N LYS A 160 -1.62 -11.16 12.81
CA LYS A 160 -1.52 -10.22 13.91
C LYS A 160 -0.21 -9.46 13.79
N VAL A 161 -0.31 -8.15 13.63
CA VAL A 161 0.81 -7.22 13.49
C VAL A 161 0.92 -6.36 14.74
N ASP A 162 2.12 -6.27 15.30
CA ASP A 162 2.40 -5.31 16.38
C ASP A 162 2.61 -3.91 15.80
N THR A 163 1.79 -2.93 16.20
CA THR A 163 1.79 -1.57 15.59
C THR A 163 2.99 -0.72 15.99
N ALA A 164 3.76 -1.12 17.00
CA ALA A 164 4.98 -0.43 17.42
C ALA A 164 6.20 -0.88 16.60
N SER A 165 6.40 -2.20 16.50
CA SER A 165 7.49 -2.81 15.72
C SER A 165 7.19 -2.95 14.23
N LEU A 166 5.91 -2.89 13.85
CA LEU A 166 5.41 -3.11 12.48
C LEU A 166 5.73 -4.50 11.93
N ALA A 167 5.89 -5.48 12.82
CA ALA A 167 6.17 -6.87 12.48
C ALA A 167 4.93 -7.75 12.62
N VAL A 168 4.80 -8.75 11.74
CA VAL A 168 3.87 -9.86 11.95
C VAL A 168 4.40 -10.72 13.11
N ILE A 169 3.61 -10.85 14.17
CA ILE A 169 4.00 -11.58 15.39
C ILE A 169 3.25 -12.89 15.58
N ASP A 170 2.11 -13.06 14.90
CA ASP A 170 1.31 -14.29 14.97
C ASP A 170 0.37 -14.40 13.76
N THR A 171 -0.15 -15.60 13.50
CA THR A 171 -1.20 -15.84 12.50
C THR A 171 -2.24 -16.83 13.01
N CYS A 172 -3.49 -16.66 12.56
CA CYS A 172 -4.58 -17.57 12.90
C CYS A 172 -5.28 -18.03 11.61
N ILE A 173 -5.27 -19.34 11.35
CA ILE A 173 -5.96 -19.93 10.19
C ILE A 173 -7.48 -19.76 10.35
N VAL A 174 -8.15 -19.33 9.29
CA VAL A 174 -9.60 -19.13 9.23
C VAL A 174 -10.20 -19.89 8.04
N GLY A 175 -11.33 -19.44 7.50
CA GLY A 175 -11.95 -20.05 6.32
C GLY A 175 -11.26 -19.65 5.01
N PHE A 176 -11.89 -20.01 3.91
CA PHE A 176 -11.47 -19.58 2.59
C PHE A 176 -11.89 -18.15 2.33
N GLN A 177 -11.04 -17.44 1.59
CA GLN A 177 -11.25 -16.06 1.18
C GLN A 177 -11.74 -15.16 2.34
N PRO A 178 -10.95 -14.98 3.41
CA PRO A 178 -11.32 -14.11 4.51
C PRO A 178 -11.30 -12.64 4.07
N GLU A 179 -12.43 -11.97 4.23
CA GLU A 179 -12.70 -10.59 3.83
C GLU A 179 -12.66 -9.65 5.04
N GLU A 180 -13.67 -8.78 5.17
CA GLU A 180 -13.83 -7.83 6.25
C GLU A 180 -13.84 -8.51 7.62
N MET A 181 -13.33 -7.76 8.60
CA MET A 181 -13.26 -8.17 9.98
C MET A 181 -13.84 -7.10 10.89
N VAL A 182 -14.44 -7.52 11.99
CA VAL A 182 -14.89 -6.60 13.05
C VAL A 182 -14.50 -7.13 14.41
N ILE A 183 -14.01 -6.23 15.26
CA ILE A 183 -13.70 -6.55 16.65
C ILE A 183 -14.87 -6.11 17.52
N SER A 184 -15.41 -7.04 18.30
CA SER A 184 -16.48 -6.76 19.26
C SER A 184 -16.21 -7.48 20.58
N GLY A 185 -16.12 -6.68 21.64
CA GLY A 185 -15.69 -7.16 22.96
C GLY A 185 -14.28 -7.73 22.93
N ASN A 186 -14.15 -9.03 23.17
CA ASN A 186 -12.89 -9.77 23.16
C ASN A 186 -12.77 -10.74 21.97
N LYS A 187 -13.56 -10.55 20.92
CA LYS A 187 -13.59 -11.43 19.74
C LYS A 187 -13.36 -10.63 18.46
N LEU A 188 -12.62 -11.24 17.55
CA LEU A 188 -12.51 -10.85 16.15
C LEU A 188 -13.46 -11.75 15.33
N TYR A 189 -14.35 -11.14 14.56
CA TYR A 189 -15.24 -11.82 13.63
C TYR A 189 -14.71 -11.62 12.21
N VAL A 190 -14.70 -12.68 11.41
CA VAL A 190 -14.15 -12.68 10.06
C VAL A 190 -15.22 -13.19 9.09
N ALA A 191 -15.54 -12.42 8.06
CA ALA A 191 -16.37 -12.89 6.96
C ALA A 191 -15.53 -13.77 6.02
N ASN A 192 -16.03 -14.94 5.65
CA ASN A 192 -15.37 -15.85 4.69
C ASN A 192 -16.28 -15.99 3.48
N SER A 193 -15.81 -15.62 2.29
CA SER A 193 -16.66 -15.50 1.10
C SER A 193 -16.69 -16.74 0.19
N GLY A 194 -15.77 -17.69 0.33
CA GLY A 194 -15.82 -18.94 -0.43
C GLY A 194 -14.51 -19.69 -0.55
#